data_AF-A0A7V0W0L2-F1
#
_entry.id   AF-A0A7V0W0L2-F1
#
_cell.length_a   1.000
_cell.length_b   1.000
_cell.length_c   1.000
_cell.angle_alpha   90.00
_cell.angle_beta   90.00
_cell.angle_gamma   90.00
#
_symmetry.space_group_name_H-M   'P 1'
#
loop_
_entity.id
_entity.type
_entity.pdbx_description
1 polymer ?
#
loop_
_entity_poly.entity_id
_entity_poly.type
_entity_poly.pdbx_seq_one_letter_code
_entity_poly.pdbx_strand_id
1 'polypeptide(L)'
;LNNCIIAEGSLAGIIFEITSPTIEDNIITKNNVGIICDKSSSPTISHNAITSNLNDGIECKGSSFPTISYNVISNNRRNGIYCYSGATPTISFNNITFNGSWAVSGGGKLSSNFIKGNREQGMDAVDVRESLSSSQYQGVENVESARSSAVAEAGVRKKERW
;
A
#
# COMPACT_ATOMS: atom_id res chain seq x y z
N LEU A 1 -13.87 8.46 4.71
CA LEU A 1 -14.58 7.17 4.66
C LEU A 1 -13.96 6.25 5.69
N ASN A 2 -14.75 5.70 6.60
CA ASN A 2 -14.21 4.90 7.69
C ASN A 2 -15.16 3.79 8.18
N ASN A 3 -14.56 2.71 8.69
CA ASN A 3 -15.27 1.54 9.21
C ASN A 3 -16.18 0.84 8.19
N CYS A 4 -15.78 0.81 6.92
CA CYS A 4 -16.52 0.16 5.85
C CYS A 4 -15.84 -1.14 5.38
N ILE A 5 -16.64 -2.03 4.78
CA ILE A 5 -16.15 -3.14 3.93
C ILE A 5 -16.45 -2.76 2.49
N ILE A 6 -15.43 -2.78 1.64
CA ILE A 6 -15.50 -2.36 0.24
C ILE A 6 -14.97 -3.52 -0.60
N ALA A 7 -15.87 -4.16 -1.33
CA ALA A 7 -15.57 -5.42 -2.00
C ALA A 7 -16.31 -5.61 -3.31
N GLU A 8 -15.77 -6.53 -4.13
CA GLU A 8 -16.37 -7.01 -5.38
C GLU A 8 -16.55 -5.92 -6.46
N GLY A 9 -15.79 -4.81 -6.36
CA GLY A 9 -15.71 -3.78 -7.39
C GLY A 9 -14.98 -4.29 -8.64
N SER A 10 -15.64 -4.21 -9.80
CA SER A 10 -15.11 -4.71 -11.08
C SER A 10 -13.95 -3.90 -11.65
N LEU A 11 -13.88 -2.59 -11.35
CA LEU A 11 -12.78 -1.71 -11.73
C LEU A 11 -11.85 -1.45 -10.55
N ALA A 12 -12.39 -0.87 -9.49
CA ALA A 12 -11.70 -0.63 -8.23
C ALA A 12 -12.69 -0.57 -7.06
N GLY A 13 -12.22 -0.76 -5.83
CA GLY A 13 -13.02 -0.54 -4.63
C GLY A 13 -13.25 0.95 -4.36
N ILE A 14 -12.21 1.76 -4.50
CA ILE A 14 -12.28 3.22 -4.35
C ILE A 14 -11.44 3.91 -5.42
N ILE A 15 -11.93 5.02 -5.96
CA ILE A 15 -11.19 5.87 -6.92
C ILE A 15 -11.25 7.32 -6.43
N PHE A 16 -10.10 7.98 -6.40
CA PHE A 16 -9.97 9.41 -6.19
C PHE A 16 -9.48 10.08 -7.45
N GLU A 17 -10.15 11.16 -7.83
CA GLU A 17 -9.71 12.05 -8.90
C GLU A 17 -9.64 13.47 -8.36
N ILE A 18 -8.46 14.10 -8.35
CA ILE A 18 -8.25 15.51 -7.94
C ILE A 18 -8.53 15.79 -6.44
N THR A 19 -9.19 14.88 -5.72
CA THR A 19 -9.57 15.06 -4.31
C THR A 19 -8.54 14.53 -3.32
N SER A 20 -8.60 15.01 -2.07
CA SER A 20 -7.69 14.60 -0.98
C SER A 20 -8.44 14.08 0.27
N PRO A 21 -9.28 13.03 0.15
CA PRO A 21 -10.05 12.52 1.28
C PRO A 21 -9.19 11.71 2.27
N THR A 22 -9.73 11.50 3.47
CA THR A 22 -9.21 10.54 4.45
C THR A 22 -9.96 9.21 4.36
N ILE A 23 -9.22 8.12 4.22
CA ILE A 23 -9.69 6.74 4.13
C ILE A 23 -9.03 5.96 5.26
N GLU A 24 -9.82 5.57 6.24
CA GLU A 24 -9.28 4.95 7.44
C GLU A 24 -10.13 3.83 8.02
N ASP A 25 -9.50 2.85 8.66
CA ASP A 25 -10.19 1.77 9.37
C ASP A 25 -11.15 0.93 8.47
N ASN A 26 -10.86 0.82 7.17
CA ASN A 26 -11.68 0.03 6.23
C ASN A 26 -11.05 -1.33 5.89
N ILE A 27 -11.91 -2.27 5.46
CA ILE A 27 -11.49 -3.51 4.81
C ILE A 27 -11.78 -3.36 3.31
N ILE A 28 -10.75 -3.45 2.48
CA ILE A 28 -10.83 -3.28 1.02
C ILE A 28 -10.32 -4.56 0.37
N THR A 29 -11.24 -5.36 -0.17
CA THR A 29 -10.92 -6.75 -0.57
C THR A 29 -11.71 -7.23 -1.76
N LYS A 30 -11.16 -8.19 -2.53
CA LYS A 30 -11.84 -8.81 -3.69
C LYS A 30 -12.30 -7.81 -4.76
N ASN A 31 -11.74 -6.61 -4.81
CA ASN A 31 -11.92 -5.70 -5.93
C ASN A 31 -10.91 -6.03 -7.02
N ASN A 32 -11.09 -5.51 -8.23
CA ASN A 32 -10.03 -5.58 -9.23
C ASN A 32 -8.78 -4.81 -8.73
N VAL A 33 -8.86 -3.49 -8.57
CA VAL A 33 -7.87 -2.71 -7.81
C VAL A 33 -8.46 -2.32 -6.45
N GLY A 34 -7.68 -2.33 -5.37
CA GLY A 34 -8.18 -1.89 -4.07
C GLY A 34 -8.54 -0.40 -4.06
N ILE A 35 -7.53 0.46 -4.24
CA ILE A 35 -7.67 1.93 -4.28
C ILE A 35 -6.91 2.49 -5.49
N ILE A 36 -7.52 3.42 -6.22
CA ILE A 36 -6.85 4.21 -7.27
C ILE A 36 -6.76 5.67 -6.84
N CYS A 37 -5.55 6.23 -6.84
CA CYS A 37 -5.27 7.65 -6.67
C CYS A 37 -4.83 8.22 -8.04
N ASP A 38 -5.57 9.20 -8.56
CA ASP A 38 -5.33 9.76 -9.90
C ASP A 38 -5.46 11.30 -9.93
N LYS A 39 -4.93 11.91 -10.99
CA LYS A 39 -5.08 13.33 -11.34
C LYS A 39 -4.73 14.27 -10.17
N SER A 40 -3.51 14.20 -9.67
CA SER A 40 -3.00 15.04 -8.57
C SER A 40 -3.75 14.91 -7.25
N SER A 41 -4.50 13.81 -7.03
CA SER A 41 -5.13 13.52 -5.74
C SER A 41 -4.08 13.36 -4.64
N SER A 42 -4.42 13.79 -3.42
CA SER A 42 -3.56 13.64 -2.22
C SER A 42 -4.33 13.06 -1.02
N PRO A 43 -4.93 11.88 -1.15
CA PRO A 43 -5.66 11.28 -0.04
C PRO A 43 -4.71 10.83 1.08
N THR A 44 -5.26 10.78 2.29
CA THR A 44 -4.65 10.06 3.41
C THR A 44 -5.29 8.69 3.51
N ILE A 45 -4.50 7.63 3.34
CA ILE A 45 -4.93 6.24 3.41
C ILE A 45 -4.24 5.61 4.61
N SER A 46 -4.97 5.36 5.70
CA SER A 46 -4.35 4.83 6.91
C SER A 46 -5.16 3.79 7.67
N HIS A 47 -4.51 2.84 8.34
CA HIS A 47 -5.19 1.84 9.17
C HIS A 47 -6.23 1.00 8.44
N ASN A 48 -6.08 0.84 7.12
CA ASN A 48 -6.93 -0.04 6.33
C ASN A 48 -6.29 -1.43 6.21
N ALA A 49 -7.14 -2.44 6.02
CA ALA A 49 -6.75 -3.75 5.54
C ALA A 49 -7.08 -3.85 4.05
N ILE A 50 -6.07 -3.74 3.19
CA ILE A 50 -6.18 -3.74 1.72
C ILE A 50 -5.64 -5.07 1.22
N THR A 51 -6.53 -6.04 1.06
CA THR A 51 -6.12 -7.45 0.92
C THR A 51 -6.89 -8.21 -0.13
N SER A 52 -6.26 -9.21 -0.76
CA SER A 52 -6.93 -10.14 -1.68
C SER A 52 -7.67 -9.46 -2.85
N ASN A 53 -7.15 -8.34 -3.36
CA ASN A 53 -7.64 -7.73 -4.60
C ASN A 53 -7.03 -8.46 -5.82
N LEU A 54 -7.76 -8.47 -6.94
CA LEU A 54 -7.43 -9.27 -8.13
C LEU A 54 -6.31 -8.68 -8.99
N ASN A 55 -5.92 -7.43 -8.71
CA ASN A 55 -4.81 -6.70 -9.33
C ASN A 55 -3.93 -6.09 -8.21
N ASP A 56 -3.65 -4.80 -8.27
CA ASP A 56 -2.84 -4.07 -7.28
C ASP A 56 -3.67 -3.67 -6.05
N GLY A 57 -3.03 -3.60 -4.88
CA GLY A 57 -3.67 -3.10 -3.66
C GLY A 57 -3.99 -1.61 -3.75
N ILE A 58 -2.98 -0.80 -4.06
CA ILE A 58 -3.11 0.64 -4.30
C ILE A 58 -2.40 1.01 -5.61
N GLU A 59 -3.09 1.66 -6.53
CA GLU A 59 -2.49 2.30 -7.70
C GLU A 59 -2.39 3.81 -7.49
N CYS A 60 -1.22 4.38 -7.75
CA CYS A 60 -0.95 5.81 -7.71
C CYS A 60 -0.50 6.28 -9.11
N LYS A 61 -1.23 7.23 -9.69
CA LYS A 61 -0.97 7.74 -11.04
C LYS A 61 -1.32 9.21 -11.21
N GLY A 62 -0.97 9.75 -12.38
CA GLY A 62 -1.35 11.11 -12.78
C GLY A 62 -0.84 12.17 -11.82
N SER A 63 0.44 12.09 -11.43
CA SER A 63 1.06 13.01 -10.46
C SER A 63 0.34 13.05 -9.10
N SER A 64 -0.29 11.97 -8.65
CA SER A 64 -0.84 11.86 -7.30
C SER A 64 0.25 11.78 -6.23
N PHE A 65 -0.03 12.30 -5.03
CA PHE A 65 0.91 12.32 -3.90
C PHE A 65 0.22 11.89 -2.59
N PRO A 66 -0.35 10.66 -2.54
CA PRO A 66 -1.06 10.19 -1.35
C PRO A 66 -0.10 9.92 -0.18
N THR A 67 -0.64 10.06 1.03
CA THR A 67 0.00 9.58 2.26
C THR A 67 -0.57 8.22 2.62
N ILE A 68 0.27 7.19 2.61
CA ILE A 68 -0.11 5.80 2.84
C ILE A 68 0.58 5.32 4.11
N SER A 69 -0.14 5.18 5.22
CA SER A 69 0.48 4.81 6.49
C SER A 69 -0.30 3.86 7.38
N TYR A 70 0.39 3.02 8.15
CA TYR A 70 -0.26 2.09 9.08
C TYR A 70 -1.30 1.17 8.43
N ASN A 71 -1.13 0.80 7.15
CA ASN A 71 -2.03 -0.15 6.49
C ASN A 71 -1.44 -1.56 6.51
N VAL A 72 -2.32 -2.55 6.45
CA VAL A 72 -1.96 -3.92 6.05
C VAL A 72 -2.29 -4.07 4.57
N ILE A 73 -1.27 -4.25 3.74
CA ILE A 73 -1.38 -4.37 2.29
C ILE A 73 -0.84 -5.74 1.90
N SER A 74 -1.71 -6.74 1.77
CA SER A 74 -1.26 -8.12 1.63
C SER A 74 -2.12 -9.00 0.74
N ASN A 75 -1.48 -10.04 0.18
CA ASN A 75 -2.16 -11.03 -0.64
C ASN A 75 -2.91 -10.44 -1.85
N ASN A 76 -2.55 -9.25 -2.33
CA ASN A 76 -3.05 -8.74 -3.60
C ASN A 76 -2.36 -9.50 -4.74
N ARG A 77 -3.10 -9.81 -5.80
CA ARG A 77 -2.61 -10.70 -6.86
C ARG A 77 -1.39 -10.16 -7.59
N ARG A 78 -1.22 -8.83 -7.65
CA ARG A 78 -0.05 -8.17 -8.23
C ARG A 78 0.71 -7.39 -7.16
N ASN A 79 0.88 -6.08 -7.32
CA ASN A 79 1.69 -5.28 -6.43
C ASN A 79 0.90 -4.90 -5.17
N GLY A 80 1.62 -4.66 -4.07
CA GLY A 80 1.02 -3.97 -2.92
C GLY A 80 0.65 -2.54 -3.29
N ILE A 81 1.65 -1.80 -3.77
CA ILE A 81 1.51 -0.42 -4.25
C ILE A 81 2.19 -0.28 -5.62
N TYR A 82 1.46 0.18 -6.63
CA TYR A 82 1.99 0.44 -7.96
C TYR A 82 1.90 1.91 -8.32
N CYS A 83 3.02 2.50 -8.71
CA CYS A 83 3.18 3.92 -9.02
C CYS A 83 3.61 4.09 -10.48
N TYR A 84 2.99 5.02 -11.18
CA TYR A 84 3.37 5.40 -12.53
C TYR A 84 2.92 6.81 -12.87
N SER A 85 3.28 7.33 -14.05
CA SER A 85 2.89 8.67 -14.52
C SER A 85 3.19 9.79 -13.51
N GLY A 86 4.39 9.75 -12.92
CA GLY A 86 4.91 10.79 -12.03
C GLY A 86 4.28 10.83 -10.63
N ALA A 87 3.61 9.76 -10.19
CA ALA A 87 3.11 9.67 -8.82
C ALA A 87 4.24 9.43 -7.80
N THR A 88 4.20 10.17 -6.68
CA THR A 88 5.26 10.16 -5.66
C THR A 88 4.68 10.00 -4.24
N PRO A 89 4.09 8.85 -3.90
CA PRO A 89 3.45 8.66 -2.60
C PRO A 89 4.48 8.65 -1.45
N THR A 90 4.05 9.09 -0.27
CA THR A 90 4.78 8.83 0.98
C THR A 90 4.22 7.57 1.62
N ILE A 91 5.06 6.56 1.83
CA ILE A 91 4.66 5.22 2.27
C ILE A 91 5.37 4.93 3.57
N SER A 92 4.66 4.90 4.71
CA SER A 92 5.31 4.69 6.00
C SER A 92 4.56 3.85 7.00
N PHE A 93 5.27 3.09 7.83
CA PHE A 93 4.64 2.27 8.88
C PHE A 93 3.60 1.28 8.35
N ASN A 94 3.74 0.77 7.12
CA ASN A 94 2.84 -0.25 6.58
C ASN A 94 3.42 -1.66 6.75
N ASN A 95 2.53 -2.65 6.83
CA ASN A 95 2.87 -4.06 6.63
C ASN A 95 2.51 -4.42 5.18
N ILE A 96 3.52 -4.52 4.31
CA ILE A 96 3.34 -4.82 2.88
C ILE A 96 3.88 -6.22 2.61
N THR A 97 2.99 -7.22 2.56
CA THR A 97 3.41 -8.61 2.63
C THR A 97 2.70 -9.53 1.64
N PHE A 98 3.42 -10.51 1.10
CA PHE A 98 2.85 -11.60 0.31
C PHE A 98 1.98 -11.16 -0.89
N ASN A 99 2.26 -9.99 -1.46
CA ASN A 99 1.65 -9.60 -2.74
C ASN A 99 2.34 -10.38 -3.87
N GLY A 100 1.57 -10.78 -4.90
CA GLY A 100 2.06 -11.68 -5.96
C GLY A 100 3.18 -11.07 -6.82
N SER A 101 3.35 -9.75 -6.78
CA SER A 101 4.43 -9.02 -7.43
C SER A 101 5.16 -8.13 -6.42
N TRP A 102 5.55 -6.92 -6.78
CA TRP A 102 6.34 -6.05 -5.91
C TRP A 102 5.52 -5.53 -4.71
N ALA A 103 6.17 -5.36 -3.56
CA ALA A 103 5.62 -4.60 -2.44
C ALA A 103 5.31 -3.17 -2.89
N VAL A 104 6.30 -2.51 -3.51
CA VAL A 104 6.16 -1.20 -4.14
C VAL A 104 6.91 -1.21 -5.48
N SER A 105 6.30 -0.67 -6.54
CA SER A 105 6.94 -0.54 -7.85
C SER A 105 6.70 0.83 -8.48
N GLY A 106 7.76 1.47 -8.98
CA GLY A 106 7.68 2.60 -9.93
C GLY A 106 7.61 4.00 -9.32
N GLY A 107 7.70 4.13 -8.00
CA GLY A 107 7.81 5.41 -7.31
C GLY A 107 7.57 5.32 -5.82
N GLY A 108 7.67 6.46 -5.13
CA GLY A 108 7.35 6.60 -3.72
C GLY A 108 8.55 6.56 -2.77
N LYS A 109 8.35 7.14 -1.60
CA LYS A 109 9.33 7.27 -0.52
C LYS A 109 8.93 6.35 0.61
N LEU A 110 9.75 5.33 0.87
CA LEU A 110 9.46 4.31 1.85
C LEU A 110 10.18 4.64 3.15
N SER A 111 9.45 4.70 4.26
CA SER A 111 10.07 4.82 5.58
C SER A 111 9.41 3.93 6.62
N SER A 112 10.19 3.20 7.43
CA SER A 112 9.63 2.40 8.53
C SER A 112 8.56 1.39 8.10
N ASN A 113 8.65 0.82 6.89
CA ASN A 113 7.73 -0.23 6.45
C ASN A 113 8.30 -1.61 6.78
N PHE A 114 7.40 -2.56 7.02
CA PHE A 114 7.73 -3.98 7.08
C PHE A 114 7.37 -4.65 5.75
N ILE A 115 8.37 -5.11 5.02
CA ILE A 115 8.22 -5.73 3.70
C ILE A 115 8.63 -7.20 3.80
N LYS A 116 7.73 -8.12 3.44
CA LYS A 116 7.97 -9.56 3.61
C LYS A 116 7.27 -10.43 2.57
N GLY A 117 8.00 -11.37 1.96
CA GLY A 117 7.46 -12.43 1.09
C GLY A 117 6.72 -11.96 -0.17
N ASN A 118 6.87 -10.70 -0.59
CA ASN A 118 6.31 -10.23 -1.86
C ASN A 118 7.08 -10.85 -3.03
N ARG A 119 6.49 -10.90 -4.22
CA ARG A 119 7.12 -11.46 -5.43
C ARG A 119 7.58 -12.90 -5.22
N GLU A 120 6.78 -13.66 -4.50
CA GLU A 120 7.01 -15.08 -4.18
C GLU A 120 8.37 -15.34 -3.50
N GLN A 121 8.92 -14.33 -2.81
CA GLN A 121 10.19 -14.43 -2.07
C GLN A 121 10.01 -15.23 -0.76
N GLY A 122 9.47 -16.45 -0.80
CA GLY A 122 9.32 -17.33 0.37
C GLY A 122 8.51 -16.76 1.55
N MET A 123 8.14 -17.62 2.50
CA MET A 123 7.36 -17.17 3.66
C MET A 123 8.16 -16.36 4.67
N ASP A 124 9.50 -16.38 4.62
CA ASP A 124 10.37 -15.78 5.63
C ASP A 124 11.29 -14.68 5.12
N ALA A 125 11.26 -14.33 3.82
CA ALA A 125 12.13 -13.27 3.32
C ALA A 125 11.60 -11.89 3.74
N VAL A 126 12.17 -11.34 4.79
CA VAL A 126 12.01 -9.94 5.19
C VAL A 126 12.99 -9.08 4.39
N ASP A 127 12.52 -7.96 3.86
CA ASP A 127 13.38 -6.95 3.27
C ASP A 127 13.74 -5.88 4.29
N VAL A 128 15.03 -5.82 4.63
CA VAL A 128 15.62 -4.83 5.55
C VAL A 128 16.65 -3.94 4.84
N ARG A 129 16.61 -3.89 3.50
CA ARG A 129 17.57 -3.11 2.72
C ARG A 129 17.20 -1.63 2.72
N GLU A 130 18.25 -0.82 2.67
CA GLU A 130 18.18 0.64 2.51
C GLU A 130 18.76 1.00 1.12
N SER A 131 18.18 0.39 0.08
CA SER A 131 18.54 0.62 -1.33
C SER A 131 17.31 0.96 -2.14
N LEU A 132 17.48 1.67 -3.27
CA LEU A 132 16.36 2.08 -4.15
C LEU A 132 15.71 0.93 -4.94
N SER A 133 16.22 -0.28 -4.79
CA SER A 133 15.63 -1.50 -5.33
C SER A 133 16.04 -2.70 -4.48
N SER A 134 15.24 -3.75 -4.56
CA SER A 134 15.50 -5.04 -3.93
C SER A 134 14.84 -6.16 -4.72
N SER A 135 14.77 -7.38 -4.15
CA SER A 135 13.96 -8.45 -4.73
C SER A 135 12.46 -8.31 -4.45
N GLN A 136 12.04 -7.35 -3.62
CA GLN A 136 10.65 -7.14 -3.20
C GLN A 136 10.10 -5.76 -3.53
N TYR A 137 10.91 -4.76 -3.87
CA TYR A 137 10.45 -3.47 -4.40
C TYR A 137 11.41 -2.95 -5.47
N GLN A 138 10.94 -2.04 -6.34
CA GLN A 138 11.77 -1.47 -7.40
C GLN A 138 11.33 -0.06 -7.82
N GLY A 139 12.28 0.73 -8.32
CA GLY A 139 11.99 2.06 -8.86
C GLY A 139 11.43 3.04 -7.82
N VAL A 140 11.77 2.84 -6.54
CA VAL A 140 11.38 3.76 -5.46
C VAL A 140 12.36 4.92 -5.38
N GLU A 141 11.92 6.04 -4.81
CA GLU A 141 12.69 7.28 -4.74
C GLU A 141 13.56 7.36 -3.49
N ASN A 142 13.15 6.68 -2.42
CA ASN A 142 13.86 6.64 -1.14
C ASN A 142 13.45 5.39 -0.36
N VAL A 143 14.37 4.85 0.44
CA VAL A 143 14.11 3.80 1.43
C VAL A 143 14.89 4.13 2.68
N GLU A 144 14.18 4.23 3.80
CA GLU A 144 14.76 4.50 5.12
C GLU A 144 14.12 3.67 6.23
N SER A 145 14.94 3.24 7.19
CA SER A 145 14.49 2.58 8.41
C SER A 145 13.61 1.34 8.13
N ALA A 146 13.97 0.54 7.14
CA ALA A 146 13.29 -0.71 6.82
C ALA A 146 13.18 -1.59 8.07
N ARG A 147 11.98 -2.12 8.32
CA ARG A 147 11.71 -2.84 9.58
C ARG A 147 12.02 -4.32 9.44
N SER A 148 12.64 -4.89 10.47
CA SER A 148 12.81 -6.33 10.63
C SER A 148 11.58 -7.04 11.21
N SER A 149 10.61 -6.28 11.74
CA SER A 149 9.38 -6.79 12.34
C SER A 149 8.15 -5.97 11.94
N ALA A 150 6.99 -6.60 12.04
CA ALA A 150 5.71 -5.98 11.72
C ALA A 150 5.49 -4.68 12.49
N VAL A 151 4.76 -3.76 11.86
CA VAL A 151 4.18 -2.59 12.51
C VAL A 151 2.94 -3.07 13.25
N ALA A 152 2.94 -2.95 14.58
CA ALA A 152 1.88 -3.49 15.44
C ALA A 152 0.56 -2.73 15.26
N GLU A 153 0.64 -1.43 14.96
CA GLU A 153 -0.49 -0.52 14.81
C GLU A 153 -1.12 -0.60 13.41
N ALA A 154 -0.45 -1.26 12.45
CA ALA A 154 -0.93 -1.29 11.08
C ALA A 154 -2.25 -2.10 10.96
N GLY A 155 -3.28 -1.49 10.39
CA GLY A 155 -4.63 -2.06 10.27
C GLY A 155 -5.41 -2.11 11.60
N VAL A 156 -4.83 -1.64 12.71
CA VAL A 156 -5.53 -1.58 14.01
C VAL A 156 -6.44 -0.37 14.05
N ARG A 157 -7.72 -0.62 14.32
CA ARG A 157 -8.76 0.42 14.33
C ARG A 157 -8.48 1.44 15.43
N LYS A 158 -8.75 2.73 15.17
CA LYS A 158 -8.53 3.81 16.17
C LYS A 158 -9.13 3.54 17.55
N LYS A 159 -10.27 2.84 17.63
CA LYS A 159 -10.96 2.55 18.91
C LYS A 159 -10.26 1.50 19.77
N GLU A 160 -9.27 0.81 19.23
CA GLU A 160 -8.54 -0.30 19.88
C GLU A 160 -7.12 0.12 20.31
N ARG A 161 -6.81 1.42 20.22
CA ARG A 161 -5.55 2.00 20.69
C ARG A 161 -5.73 2.41 22.15
N TRP A 162 -4.96 1.78 23.03
CA TRP A 162 -4.96 2.03 24.48
C TRP A 162 -4.09 3.24 24.82
#